data_AF-A0A9Q3GES7-F1
#
_entry.id   AF-A0A9Q3GES7-F1
#
_cell.length_a   1.000
_cell.length_b   1.000
_cell.length_c   1.000
_cell.angle_alpha   90.00
_cell.angle_beta   90.00
_cell.angle_gamma   90.00
#
_symmetry.space_group_name_H-M   'P 1'
#
loop_
_entity.id
_entity.type
_entity.pdbx_description
1 polymer ?
#
loop_
_entity_poly.entity_id
_entity_poly.type
_entity_poly.pdbx_seq_one_letter_code
_entity_poly.pdbx_strand_id
1 'polypeptide(L)'
;MDWVTGVVPGGKGNFNSFLVIVYRYRKRVRFLPCHKEDTEMDTALLFWNNILSTCGVPKIIIIDRKPKFTSEFLPNLYDMLGTTLAFSTAYHPQTDGLAERMIQTMEDILRRFCGYGMEYKDHKKYTHYWVTLLPEVQLA
;
A
#
# COMPACT_ATOMS: atom_id res chain seq x y z
N MET A 1 -6.73 -1.11 3.26
CA MET A 1 -5.57 -1.53 2.46
C MET A 1 -5.96 -1.34 1.01
N ASP A 2 -5.10 -0.69 0.23
CA ASP A 2 -5.41 -0.34 -1.16
C ASP A 2 -4.14 -0.38 -2.03
N TRP A 3 -4.30 -0.58 -3.34
CA TRP A 3 -3.24 -0.57 -4.34
C TRP A 3 -3.35 0.66 -5.20
N VAL A 4 -2.25 1.39 -5.28
CA VAL A 4 -2.05 2.40 -6.30
C VAL A 4 -1.29 1.75 -7.44
N THR A 5 -1.94 1.68 -8.60
CA THR A 5 -1.40 1.03 -9.81
C THR A 5 -1.18 2.04 -10.92
N GLY A 6 -0.36 1.68 -11.91
CA GLY A 6 -0.09 2.56 -13.06
C GLY A 6 0.92 3.66 -12.72
N VAL A 7 1.72 3.46 -11.68
CA VAL A 7 2.93 4.25 -11.50
C VAL A 7 4.00 3.76 -12.46
N VAL A 8 4.81 4.69 -12.94
CA VAL A 8 5.95 4.37 -13.78
C VAL A 8 6.93 3.44 -13.04
N PRO A 9 7.53 2.46 -13.73
CA PRO A 9 8.44 1.52 -13.11
C PRO A 9 9.63 2.24 -12.43
N GLY A 10 9.91 1.92 -11.16
CA GLY A 10 10.95 2.60 -10.40
C GLY A 10 11.72 1.69 -9.44
N GLY A 11 12.94 2.13 -9.10
CA GLY A 11 13.87 1.39 -8.25
C GLY A 11 14.50 0.16 -8.91
N LYS A 12 15.42 -0.52 -8.20
CA LYS A 12 16.12 -1.72 -8.72
C LYS A 12 15.18 -2.88 -9.09
N GLY A 13 14.01 -2.95 -8.45
CA GLY A 13 12.99 -3.98 -8.69
C GLY A 13 12.00 -3.66 -9.80
N ASN A 14 12.14 -2.50 -10.47
CA ASN A 14 11.23 -2.05 -11.53
C ASN A 14 9.74 -2.09 -11.11
N PHE A 15 9.46 -1.63 -9.89
CA PHE A 15 8.12 -1.67 -9.30
C PHE A 15 7.20 -0.69 -10.02
N ASN A 16 6.02 -1.13 -10.44
CA ASN A 16 5.03 -0.36 -11.20
C ASN A 16 3.71 -0.17 -10.41
N SER A 17 3.69 -0.53 -9.13
CA SER A 17 2.58 -0.36 -8.19
C SER A 17 3.10 -0.28 -6.76
N PHE A 18 2.24 0.13 -5.84
CA PHE A 18 2.52 -0.03 -4.41
C PHE A 18 1.25 -0.29 -3.63
N LEU A 19 1.42 -1.01 -2.52
CA LEU A 19 0.40 -1.31 -1.55
C LEU A 19 0.43 -0.29 -0.42
N VAL A 20 -0.73 0.29 -0.13
CA VAL A 20 -0.95 1.26 0.94
C VAL A 20 -1.66 0.61 2.11
N ILE A 21 -1.03 0.66 3.27
CA ILE A 21 -1.53 0.09 4.52
C ILE A 21 -1.60 1.18 5.58
N VAL A 22 -2.82 1.50 6.00
CA VAL A 22 -3.07 2.50 7.04
C VAL A 22 -3.34 1.79 8.36
N TYR A 23 -2.56 2.12 9.39
CA TYR A 23 -2.82 1.69 10.75
C TYR A 23 -3.82 2.62 11.41
N ARG A 24 -5.08 2.20 11.46
CA ARG A 24 -6.20 3.01 11.99
C ARG A 24 -5.96 3.56 13.41
N TYR A 25 -5.30 2.78 14.28
CA TYR A 25 -5.00 3.22 15.65
C TYR A 25 -3.76 4.08 15.80
N ARG A 26 -2.75 3.90 14.93
CA ARG A 26 -1.45 4.57 15.07
C ARG A 26 -1.30 5.81 14.21
N LYS A 27 -2.30 6.16 13.40
CA LYS A 27 -2.23 7.23 12.39
C LYS A 27 -0.96 7.16 11.53
N ARG A 28 -0.49 5.94 11.27
CA ARG A 28 0.68 5.67 10.43
C ARG A 28 0.24 5.04 9.13
N VAL A 29 0.98 5.31 8.08
CA VAL A 29 0.82 4.67 6.79
C VAL A 29 2.10 3.91 6.46
N ARG A 30 1.97 2.79 5.76
CA ARG A 30 3.07 2.10 5.11
C ARG A 30 2.77 1.96 3.63
N PHE A 31 3.81 2.21 2.84
CA PHE A 31 3.84 2.01 1.40
C PHE A 31 4.81 0.87 1.11
N LEU A 32 4.31 -0.18 0.49
CA LEU A 32 5.10 -1.33 0.12
C LEU A 32 5.17 -1.38 -1.41
N PRO A 33 6.34 -1.15 -2.02
CA PRO A 33 6.49 -1.21 -3.47
C PRO A 33 6.20 -2.64 -3.94
N CYS A 34 5.44 -2.78 -5.03
CA CYS A 34 4.94 -4.05 -5.52
C CYS A 34 4.73 -3.98 -7.04
N HIS A 35 4.29 -5.08 -7.64
CA HIS A 35 3.95 -5.11 -9.06
C HIS A 35 2.44 -5.18 -9.27
N LYS A 36 1.95 -4.56 -10.34
CA LYS A 36 0.55 -4.64 -10.74
C LYS A 36 0.18 -6.07 -11.09
N GLU A 37 1.15 -6.88 -11.48
CA GLU A 37 1.03 -8.28 -11.85
C GLU A 37 1.08 -9.22 -10.64
N ASP A 38 1.39 -8.71 -9.43
CA ASP A 38 1.48 -9.52 -8.22
C ASP A 38 0.18 -10.29 -7.97
N THR A 39 0.35 -11.57 -7.66
CA THR A 39 -0.72 -12.48 -7.30
C THR A 39 -1.21 -12.20 -5.88
N GLU A 40 -2.30 -12.87 -5.50
CA GLU A 40 -2.78 -12.86 -4.11
C GLU A 40 -1.75 -13.45 -3.14
N MET A 41 -0.95 -14.43 -3.58
CA MET A 41 0.10 -15.04 -2.78
C MET A 41 1.29 -14.09 -2.57
N ASP A 42 1.72 -13.39 -3.63
CA ASP A 42 2.77 -12.36 -3.53
C ASP A 42 2.34 -11.25 -2.58
N THR A 43 1.07 -10.85 -2.66
CA THR A 43 0.46 -9.89 -1.76
C THR A 43 0.47 -10.38 -0.30
N ALA A 44 0.09 -11.64 -0.07
CA ALA A 44 0.11 -12.23 1.27
C ALA A 44 1.52 -12.25 1.86
N LEU A 45 2.52 -12.63 1.06
CA LEU A 45 3.93 -12.65 1.47
C LEU A 45 4.44 -11.22 1.75
N LEU A 46 4.09 -10.26 0.90
CA LEU A 46 4.44 -8.85 1.09
C LEU A 46 3.85 -8.33 2.40
N PHE A 47 2.59 -8.65 2.70
CA PHE A 47 1.94 -8.30 3.95
C PHE A 47 2.60 -9.00 5.15
N TRP A 48 2.87 -10.30 5.05
CA TRP A 48 3.47 -11.08 6.11
C TRP A 48 4.83 -10.52 6.53
N ASN A 49 5.71 -10.32 5.56
CA ASN A 49 7.08 -9.90 5.81
C ASN A 49 7.18 -8.47 6.38
N ASN A 50 6.29 -7.58 5.97
CA ASN A 50 6.39 -6.15 6.29
C ASN A 50 5.44 -5.69 7.40
N ILE A 51 4.32 -6.38 7.63
CA ILE A 51 3.27 -5.93 8.56
C ILE A 51 3.17 -6.86 9.76
N LEU A 52 3.05 -8.17 9.54
CA LEU A 52 2.93 -9.12 10.66
C LEU A 52 4.18 -9.13 11.53
N SER A 53 5.36 -9.04 10.93
CA SER A 53 6.64 -8.92 11.64
C SER A 53 6.71 -7.70 12.56
N THR A 54 6.05 -6.59 12.21
CA THR A 54 6.19 -5.31 12.92
C THR A 54 5.03 -5.03 13.88
N CYS A 55 3.83 -5.52 13.58
CA CYS A 55 2.61 -5.19 14.32
C CYS A 55 1.91 -6.41 14.93
N GLY A 56 2.36 -7.63 14.63
CA GLY A 56 1.64 -8.86 14.94
C GLY A 56 0.42 -9.06 14.04
N VAL A 57 -0.37 -10.09 14.36
CA VAL A 57 -1.58 -10.45 13.62
C VAL A 57 -2.69 -9.42 13.89
N PRO A 58 -3.18 -8.70 12.88
CA PRO A 58 -4.27 -7.75 13.05
C PRO A 58 -5.58 -8.49 13.30
N LYS A 59 -6.47 -7.91 14.10
CA LYS A 59 -7.81 -8.50 14.30
C LYS A 59 -8.73 -8.32 13.10
N ILE A 60 -8.61 -7.18 12.42
CA ILE A 60 -9.47 -6.79 11.31
C ILE A 60 -8.61 -6.16 10.22
N ILE A 61 -8.78 -6.61 8.98
CA ILE A 61 -8.19 -5.96 7.80
C ILE A 61 -9.34 -5.50 6.91
N ILE A 62 -9.35 -4.20 6.59
CA ILE A 62 -10.28 -3.62 5.62
C ILE A 62 -9.56 -3.53 4.27
N ILE A 63 -10.07 -4.20 3.24
CA ILE A 63 -9.51 -4.19 1.87
C ILE A 63 -10.56 -3.66 0.89
N ASP A 64 -10.12 -2.87 -0.10
CA ASP A 64 -10.99 -2.47 -1.20
C ASP A 64 -11.41 -3.67 -2.09
N ARG A 65 -12.64 -3.64 -2.61
CA ARG A 65 -13.18 -4.69 -3.49
C ARG A 65 -12.57 -4.56 -4.89
N LYS A 66 -11.32 -5.01 -5.04
CA LYS A 66 -10.69 -5.14 -6.36
C LYS A 66 -10.81 -6.58 -6.89
N PRO A 67 -10.88 -6.77 -8.23
CA PRO A 67 -10.94 -8.10 -8.86
C PRO A 67 -9.77 -9.02 -8.47
N LYS A 68 -8.67 -8.45 -7.98
CA LYS A 68 -7.52 -9.18 -7.44
C LYS A 68 -7.81 -9.96 -6.15
N PHE A 69 -8.96 -9.77 -5.50
CA PHE A 69 -9.32 -10.40 -4.22
C PHE A 69 -10.62 -11.20 -4.31
N THR A 70 -11.03 -11.57 -5.52
CA THR A 70 -12.25 -12.39 -5.72
C THR A 70 -11.99 -13.87 -5.55
N SER A 71 -10.74 -14.31 -5.34
CA SER A 71 -10.43 -15.69 -5.00
C SER A 71 -10.64 -15.96 -3.50
N GLU A 72 -10.94 -17.21 -3.16
CA GLU A 72 -11.12 -17.63 -1.77
C GLU A 72 -9.80 -17.72 -0.98
N PHE A 73 -8.64 -17.57 -1.62
CA PHE A 73 -7.34 -17.76 -0.99
C PHE A 73 -7.07 -16.78 0.15
N LEU A 74 -7.18 -15.47 -0.08
CA LEU A 74 -6.92 -14.48 0.96
C LEU A 74 -7.95 -14.49 2.10
N PRO A 75 -9.26 -14.59 1.85
CA PRO A 75 -10.24 -14.80 2.91
C PRO A 75 -9.91 -16.00 3.80
N ASN A 76 -9.60 -17.16 3.20
CA ASN A 76 -9.26 -18.38 3.94
C ASN A 76 -7.95 -18.24 4.71
N LEU A 77 -6.93 -17.61 4.11
CA LEU A 77 -5.64 -17.36 4.78
C LEU A 77 -5.83 -16.52 6.03
N TYR A 78 -6.59 -15.42 5.95
CA TYR A 78 -6.80 -14.54 7.10
C TYR A 78 -7.72 -15.16 8.15
N ASP A 79 -8.71 -15.95 7.75
CA ASP A 79 -9.54 -16.72 8.69
C ASP A 79 -8.71 -17.72 9.50
N MET A 80 -7.79 -18.44 8.86
CA MET A 80 -6.84 -19.33 9.55
C MET A 80 -5.94 -18.58 10.54
N LEU A 81 -5.64 -17.31 10.28
CA LEU A 81 -4.87 -16.44 11.19
C LEU A 81 -5.74 -15.80 12.28
N GLY A 82 -7.04 -16.08 12.33
CA GLY A 82 -7.98 -15.43 13.24
C GLY A 82 -8.20 -13.94 12.95
N THR A 83 -7.96 -13.53 11.70
CA THR A 83 -8.12 -12.15 11.22
C THR A 83 -9.43 -12.03 10.45
N THR A 84 -10.30 -11.12 10.86
CA THR A 84 -11.53 -10.82 10.11
C THR A 84 -11.20 -9.94 8.90
N LEU A 85 -11.46 -10.46 7.70
CA LEU A 85 -11.37 -9.69 6.46
C LEU A 85 -12.69 -8.95 6.22
N ALA A 86 -12.64 -7.62 6.10
CA ALA A 86 -13.78 -6.79 5.75
C ALA A 86 -13.52 -6.12 4.40
N PHE A 87 -14.44 -6.29 3.47
CA PHE A 87 -14.36 -5.64 2.16
C PHE A 87 -15.08 -4.29 2.20
N SER A 88 -14.37 -3.18 1.98
CA SER A 88 -15.02 -1.88 1.88
C SER A 88 -15.96 -1.86 0.67
N THR A 89 -17.16 -1.31 0.85
CA THR A 89 -18.03 -1.02 -0.28
C THR A 89 -17.49 0.20 -1.02
N ALA A 90 -17.48 0.17 -2.35
CA ALA A 90 -17.34 1.40 -3.12
C ALA A 90 -18.42 2.37 -2.62
N TYR A 91 -18.01 3.52 -2.09
CA TYR A 91 -18.87 4.56 -1.50
C TYR A 91 -19.62 4.18 -0.22
N HIS A 92 -18.97 4.15 0.95
CA HIS A 92 -19.62 4.50 2.23
C HIS A 92 -18.68 5.29 3.16
N PRO A 93 -18.59 6.62 2.99
CA PRO A 93 -17.79 7.49 3.84
C PRO A 93 -18.55 7.78 5.13
N GLN A 94 -18.49 6.88 6.13
CA GLN A 94 -19.07 7.19 7.44
C GLN A 94 -18.18 6.92 8.65
N THR A 95 -17.03 6.25 8.50
CA THR A 95 -16.11 6.06 9.65
C THR A 95 -14.61 6.10 9.34
N ASP A 96 -14.20 6.21 8.07
CA ASP A 96 -12.79 6.09 7.66
C ASP A 96 -12.24 7.27 6.84
N GLY A 97 -12.92 8.42 6.87
CA GLY A 97 -12.51 9.61 6.11
C GLY A 97 -11.10 10.12 6.44
N LEU A 98 -10.49 9.75 7.57
CA LEU A 98 -9.08 10.05 7.85
C LEU A 98 -8.13 9.13 7.08
N ALA A 99 -8.39 7.82 7.08
CA ALA A 99 -7.58 6.86 6.33
C ALA A 99 -7.73 7.11 4.82
N GLU A 100 -8.95 7.34 4.34
CA GLU A 100 -9.24 7.69 2.95
C GLU A 100 -8.55 8.99 2.53
N ARG A 101 -8.66 10.07 3.32
CA ARG A 101 -7.96 11.34 3.02
C ARG A 101 -6.44 11.18 3.04
N MET A 102 -5.90 10.36 3.93
CA MET A 102 -4.46 10.11 4.01
C MET A 102 -3.97 9.32 2.79
N ILE A 103 -4.73 8.31 2.35
CA ILE A 103 -4.44 7.56 1.12
C ILE A 103 -4.50 8.50 -0.09
N GLN A 104 -5.57 9.30 -0.23
CA GLN A 104 -5.73 10.25 -1.34
C GLN A 104 -4.61 11.30 -1.39
N THR A 105 -4.30 11.92 -0.26
CA THR A 105 -3.23 12.94 -0.17
C THR A 105 -1.89 12.34 -0.60
N MET A 106 -1.61 11.11 -0.18
CA MET A 106 -0.35 10.44 -0.49
C MET A 106 -0.30 9.94 -1.93
N GLU A 107 -1.41 9.44 -2.46
CA GLU A 107 -1.54 9.11 -3.88
C GLU A 107 -1.32 10.35 -4.75
N ASP A 108 -1.89 11.50 -4.38
CA ASP A 108 -1.69 12.77 -5.08
C ASP A 108 -0.23 13.26 -5.02
N ILE A 109 0.42 13.16 -3.85
CA ILE A 109 1.85 13.49 -3.71
C ILE A 109 2.69 12.61 -4.63
N LEU A 110 2.45 11.30 -4.63
CA LEU A 110 3.21 10.34 -5.43
C LEU A 110 2.93 10.49 -6.93
N ARG A 111 1.68 10.72 -7.34
CA ARG A 111 1.34 11.01 -8.74
C ARG A 111 2.01 12.28 -9.23
N ARG A 112 2.01 13.35 -8.42
CA ARG A 112 2.71 14.59 -8.75
C ARG A 112 4.21 14.34 -8.85
N PHE A 113 4.78 13.64 -7.88
CA PHE A 113 6.20 13.30 -7.87
C PHE A 113 6.61 12.52 -9.13
N CYS A 114 5.86 11.47 -9.48
CA CYS A 114 6.05 10.70 -10.72
C CYS A 114 5.82 11.56 -11.99
N GLY A 115 4.92 12.55 -11.94
CA GLY A 115 4.61 13.46 -13.04
C GLY A 115 5.67 14.54 -13.30
N TYR A 116 6.44 14.96 -12.28
CA TYR A 116 7.53 15.94 -12.42
C TYR A 116 8.85 15.33 -12.95
N GLY A 117 8.90 14.00 -13.12
CA GLY A 117 10.08 13.26 -13.56
C GLY A 117 10.47 12.16 -12.56
N MET A 118 10.93 11.03 -13.08
CA MET A 118 11.15 9.79 -12.30
C MET A 118 12.40 9.80 -11.42
N GLU A 119 13.18 10.87 -11.51
CA GLU A 119 14.45 11.06 -10.83
C GLU A 119 14.43 12.41 -10.12
N TYR A 120 14.34 12.40 -8.80
CA TYR A 120 14.66 13.59 -8.03
C TYR A 120 16.15 13.62 -7.79
N LYS A 121 16.82 14.66 -8.30
CA LYS A 121 18.19 14.96 -7.93
C LYS A 121 18.16 15.85 -6.70
N ASP A 122 18.68 15.34 -5.58
CA ASP A 122 18.85 16.16 -4.40
C ASP A 122 19.89 17.28 -4.65
N HIS A 123 20.04 18.19 -3.69
CA HIS A 123 21.06 19.25 -3.73
C HIS A 123 22.50 18.71 -3.87
N LYS A 124 22.72 17.41 -3.65
CA LYS A 124 23.99 16.68 -3.81
C LYS A 124 24.10 15.92 -5.14
N LYS A 125 23.11 16.05 -6.03
CA LYS A 125 23.00 15.41 -7.36
C LYS A 125 22.78 13.89 -7.36
N TYR A 126 22.33 13.27 -6.26
CA TYR A 126 21.94 11.86 -6.28
C TYR A 126 20.56 11.69 -6.89
N THR A 127 20.42 10.76 -7.83
CA THR A 127 19.12 10.35 -8.38
C THR A 127 18.39 9.47 -7.36
N HIS A 128 17.24 9.95 -6.90
CA HIS A 128 16.30 9.22 -6.06
C HIS A 128 15.11 8.74 -6.90
N TYR A 129 14.74 7.47 -6.73
CA TYR A 129 13.50 6.92 -7.29
C TYR A 129 12.33 7.15 -6.34
N TRP A 130 11.10 7.09 -6.83
CA TRP A 130 9.92 7.18 -5.94
C TRP A 130 9.95 6.11 -4.83
N VAL A 131 10.50 4.91 -5.13
CA VAL A 131 10.67 3.82 -4.17
C VAL A 131 11.59 4.19 -3.01
N THR A 132 12.64 4.98 -3.25
CA THR A 132 13.57 5.41 -2.19
C THR A 132 12.99 6.49 -1.28
N LEU A 133 11.93 7.17 -1.71
CA LEU A 133 11.25 8.19 -0.92
C LEU A 133 10.14 7.63 -0.03
N LEU A 134 9.66 6.42 -0.31
CA LEU A 134 8.59 5.80 0.47
C LEU A 134 8.88 5.77 1.98
N PRO A 135 10.09 5.42 2.46
CA PRO A 135 10.37 5.43 3.89
C PRO A 135 10.32 6.83 4.51
N GLU A 136 10.70 7.88 3.78
CA GLU A 136 10.67 9.25 4.28
C GLU A 136 9.24 9.78 4.40
N VAL A 137 8.40 9.47 3.41
CA VAL A 137 6.97 9.84 3.42
C VAL A 137 6.19 9.08 4.49
N GLN A 138 6.68 7.92 4.96
CA GLN A 138 6.08 7.15 6.06
C GLN A 138 6.36 7.73 7.45
N LEU A 139 7.38 8.59 7.58
CA LEU A 139 7.85 9.15 8.86
C LEU A 139 7.38 10.60 9.09
N ALA A 140 6.89 11.27 8.05
CA ALA A 140 6.32 12.62 8.10
C ALA A 140 4.89 12.61 8.68
#